data_AF-A0A168J8K4-F1
#
_entry.id   AF-A0A168J8K4-F1
#
_cell.length_a   1.000
_cell.length_b   1.000
_cell.length_c   1.000
_cell.angle_alpha   90.00
_cell.angle_beta   90.00
_cell.angle_gamma   90.00
#
_symmetry.space_group_name_H-M   'P 1'
#
loop_
_entity.id
_entity.type
_entity.pdbx_description
1 polymer ?
#
loop_
_entity_poly.entity_id
_entity_poly.type
_entity_poly.pdbx_seq_one_letter_code
_entity_poly.pdbx_strand_id
1 'polypeptide(L)'
;MTEELALNAVVVLTGIPANLLVVDAQSYEDCFVFVSNLSKKIYHVELALKVNGYTAEEMKDMNIVGEYDGLCVYEMIPWWNELV
;
A
#
# COMPACT_ATOMS: atom_id res chain seq x y z
N MET A 1 1.77 9.32 -10.79
CA MET A 1 2.69 8.31 -10.19
C MET A 1 2.89 7.19 -11.20
N THR A 2 4.08 6.62 -11.35
CA THR A 2 4.32 5.45 -12.20
C THR A 2 4.35 4.16 -11.38
N GLU A 3 4.05 3.03 -12.01
CA GLU A 3 4.11 1.70 -11.38
C GLU A 3 5.51 1.39 -10.83
N GLU A 4 6.56 1.74 -11.58
CA GLU A 4 7.96 1.51 -11.19
C GLU A 4 8.33 2.25 -9.90
N LEU A 5 7.90 3.51 -9.75
CA LEU A 5 8.13 4.28 -8.52
C LEU A 5 7.38 3.68 -7.34
N ALA A 6 6.12 3.27 -7.56
CA ALA A 6 5.31 2.66 -6.52
C ALA A 6 5.87 1.29 -6.07
N LEU A 7 6.31 0.47 -7.02
CA LEU A 7 6.96 -0.82 -6.75
C LEU A 7 8.24 -0.62 -5.95
N ASN A 8 9.09 0.34 -6.34
CA ASN A 8 10.31 0.65 -5.63
C ASN A 8 10.05 1.07 -4.16
N ALA A 9 9.03 1.90 -3.92
CA ALA A 9 8.66 2.28 -2.55
C ALA A 9 8.28 1.07 -1.69
N VAL A 10 7.49 0.12 -2.23
CA VAL A 10 7.13 -1.11 -1.51
C VAL A 10 8.36 -1.96 -1.22
N VAL A 11 9.25 -2.15 -2.20
CA VAL A 11 10.48 -2.94 -2.03
C VAL A 11 11.38 -2.34 -0.94
N VAL A 12 11.58 -1.03 -0.96
CA VAL A 12 12.44 -0.33 0.01
C VAL A 12 11.86 -0.42 1.43
N LEU A 13 10.55 -0.22 1.60
CA LEU A 13 9.93 -0.16 2.92
C LEU A 13 9.66 -1.54 3.52
N THR A 14 9.32 -2.53 2.70
CA THR A 14 8.98 -3.88 3.17
C THR A 14 10.15 -4.86 3.11
N GLY A 15 11.19 -4.54 2.33
CA GLY A 15 12.29 -5.45 2.02
C GLY A 15 11.89 -6.63 1.12
N ILE A 16 10.65 -6.67 0.62
CA ILE A 16 10.17 -7.75 -0.25
C ILE A 16 10.73 -7.54 -1.65
N PRO A 17 11.43 -8.53 -2.23
CA PRO A 17 11.90 -8.45 -3.60
C PRO A 17 10.79 -8.21 -4.63
N ALA A 18 11.05 -7.37 -5.62
CA ALA A 18 10.09 -6.99 -6.66
C ALA A 18 9.47 -8.19 -7.40
N ASN A 19 10.24 -9.26 -7.64
CA ASN A 19 9.76 -10.47 -8.30
C ASN A 19 8.74 -11.29 -7.48
N LEU A 20 8.58 -10.96 -6.20
CA LEU A 20 7.56 -11.55 -5.31
C LEU A 20 6.34 -10.65 -5.12
N LEU A 21 6.33 -9.46 -5.74
CA LEU A 21 5.22 -8.52 -5.73
C LEU A 21 4.51 -8.57 -7.09
N VAL A 22 3.19 -8.73 -7.06
CA VAL A 22 2.34 -8.74 -8.26
C VAL A 22 1.41 -7.54 -8.17
N VAL A 23 1.31 -6.77 -9.25
CA VAL A 23 0.34 -5.66 -9.34
C VAL A 23 -1.07 -6.23 -9.36
N ASP A 24 -1.95 -5.71 -8.50
CA ASP A 24 -3.37 -6.04 -8.53
C ASP A 24 -4.05 -5.31 -9.68
N ALA A 25 -4.91 -6.01 -10.44
CA ALA A 25 -5.63 -5.48 -11.58
C ALA A 25 -6.61 -4.34 -11.21
N GLN A 26 -6.92 -4.16 -9.92
CA GLN A 26 -7.72 -3.05 -9.40
C GLN A 26 -6.92 -1.77 -9.14
N SER A 27 -5.69 -1.64 -9.64
CA SER A 27 -4.96 -0.37 -9.60
C SER A 27 -5.78 0.75 -10.27
N TYR A 28 -6.02 1.84 -9.55
CA TYR A 28 -6.73 3.02 -10.06
C TYR A 28 -5.74 4.14 -10.39
N GLU A 29 -6.17 5.13 -11.17
CA GLU A 29 -5.41 6.38 -11.31
C GLU A 29 -5.14 6.93 -9.89
N ASP A 30 -3.86 7.14 -9.58
CA ASP A 30 -3.32 7.61 -8.29
C ASP A 30 -3.23 6.60 -7.14
N CYS A 31 -3.50 5.31 -7.34
CA CYS A 31 -3.25 4.26 -6.35
C CYS A 31 -2.76 2.96 -7.02
N PHE A 32 -1.55 2.53 -6.67
CA PHE A 32 -1.04 1.20 -7.04
C PHE A 32 -1.21 0.22 -5.89
N VAL A 33 -1.61 -0.99 -6.23
CA VAL A 33 -1.82 -2.07 -5.26
C VAL A 33 -0.92 -3.24 -5.64
N PHE A 34 -0.15 -3.73 -4.68
CA PHE A 34 0.77 -4.85 -4.85
C PHE A 34 0.45 -5.97 -3.87
N VAL A 35 0.40 -7.21 -4.38
CA VAL A 35 0.18 -8.41 -3.57
C VAL A 35 1.49 -9.17 -3.44
N SER A 36 1.89 -9.47 -2.21
CA SER A 36 3.02 -10.35 -1.93
C SER A 36 2.66 -11.81 -2.18
N ASN A 37 3.37 -12.46 -3.09
CA ASN A 37 3.20 -13.89 -3.34
C ASN A 37 3.58 -14.78 -2.15
N LEU A 38 4.43 -14.28 -1.25
CA LEU A 38 4.93 -15.00 -0.07
C LEU A 38 3.94 -14.95 1.09
N SER A 39 3.53 -13.74 1.49
CA SER A 39 2.71 -13.51 2.68
C SER A 39 1.23 -13.32 2.39
N LYS A 40 0.85 -13.15 1.11
CA LYS A 40 -0.49 -12.76 0.66
C LYS A 40 -0.96 -11.41 1.22
N LYS A 41 -0.04 -10.61 1.77
CA LYS A 41 -0.30 -9.22 2.16
C LYS A 41 -0.51 -8.34 0.94
N ILE A 42 -1.37 -7.35 1.09
CA ILE A 42 -1.73 -6.37 0.07
C ILE A 42 -1.18 -5.02 0.51
N TYR A 43 -0.40 -4.38 -0.35
CA TYR A 43 0.21 -3.08 -0.11
C TYR A 43 -0.38 -2.05 -1.07
N HIS A 44 -0.97 -1.01 -0.52
CA HIS A 44 -1.45 0.15 -1.25
C HIS A 44 -0.36 1.21 -1.26
N VAL A 45 -0.20 1.87 -2.40
CA VAL A 45 0.77 2.94 -2.60
C VAL A 45 0.06 4.15 -3.16
N GLU A 46 0.10 5.24 -2.42
CA GLU A 46 -0.52 6.52 -2.79
C GLU A 46 0.42 7.69 -2.49
N LEU A 47 0.09 8.88 -2.99
CA LEU A 47 0.82 10.09 -2.61
C LEU A 47 0.65 10.35 -1.11
N ALA A 48 1.75 10.62 -0.41
CA ALA A 48 1.71 10.96 1.02
C ALA A 48 0.84 12.18 1.30
N LEU A 49 0.84 13.17 0.41
CA LEU A 49 -0.05 14.34 0.49
C LEU A 49 -1.53 13.95 0.49
N LYS A 50 -1.92 12.93 -0.28
CA LYS A 50 -3.30 12.44 -0.36
C LYS A 50 -3.66 11.70 0.92
N VAL A 51 -2.80 10.78 1.37
CA VAL A 51 -3.02 10.01 2.60
C VAL A 51 -3.10 10.91 3.83
N ASN A 52 -2.26 11.95 3.91
CA ASN A 52 -2.29 12.95 4.98
C ASN A 52 -3.56 13.82 4.96
N GLY A 53 -4.32 13.81 3.86
CA GLY A 53 -5.61 14.48 3.73
C GLY A 53 -6.80 13.63 4.20
N TYR A 54 -6.59 12.34 4.48
CA TYR A 54 -7.65 11.46 4.96
C TYR A 54 -8.07 11.80 6.38
N THR A 55 -9.36 11.62 6.65
CA THR A 55 -9.93 11.73 7.98
C THR A 55 -9.49 10.57 8.87
N ALA A 56 -9.58 10.75 10.18
CA ALA A 56 -9.29 9.68 11.12
C ALA A 56 -10.19 8.43 10.92
N GLU A 57 -11.41 8.62 10.41
CA GLU A 57 -12.32 7.52 10.09
C GLU A 57 -11.87 6.73 8.85
N GLU A 58 -11.36 7.40 7.82
CA GLU A 58 -10.80 6.74 6.63
C GLU A 58 -9.49 6.02 6.94
N MET A 59 -8.68 6.58 7.85
CA MET A 59 -7.41 5.98 8.27
C MET A 59 -7.55 4.88 9.32
N LYS A 60 -8.74 4.66 9.89
CA LYS A 60 -8.92 3.72 11.02
C LYS A 60 -8.50 2.29 10.66
N ASP A 61 -8.74 1.90 9.40
CA ASP A 61 -8.45 0.58 8.86
C ASP A 61 -7.11 0.55 8.10
N MET A 62 -6.31 1.62 8.15
CA MET A 62 -5.03 1.71 7.46
C MET A 62 -3.88 1.41 8.43
N ASN A 63 -3.07 0.40 8.12
CA ASN A 63 -1.81 0.15 8.80
C ASN A 63 -0.64 0.70 7.97
N ILE A 64 -0.17 1.89 8.33
CA ILE A 64 0.93 2.56 7.61
C ILE A 64 2.24 1.78 7.80
N VAL A 65 2.81 1.33 6.68
CA VAL A 65 4.15 0.70 6.66
C VAL A 65 5.23 1.77 6.70
N GLY A 66 5.06 2.84 5.91
CA GLY A 66 5.97 3.98 5.91
C GLY A 66 5.79 4.91 4.71
N GLU A 67 6.62 5.94 4.66
CA GLU A 67 6.69 6.89 3.55
C GLU A 67 8.08 6.82 2.88
N TYR A 68 8.10 6.84 1.55
CA TYR A 68 9.32 6.90 0.76
C TYR A 68 9.10 7.77 -0.49
N ASP A 69 9.95 8.79 -0.67
CA ASP A 69 9.93 9.70 -1.83
C ASP A 69 8.56 10.35 -2.10
N GLY A 70 7.86 10.77 -1.04
CA GLY A 70 6.53 11.36 -1.12
C GLY A 70 5.40 10.36 -1.45
N LEU A 71 5.68 9.05 -1.42
CA LEU A 71 4.71 7.97 -1.53
C LEU A 71 4.51 7.33 -0.15
N CYS A 72 3.25 7.10 0.22
CA CYS A 72 2.89 6.37 1.42
C CYS A 72 2.53 4.92 1.05
N VAL A 73 3.12 3.96 1.76
CA VAL A 73 2.81 2.54 1.64
C VAL A 73 2.06 2.09 2.89
N TYR A 74 0.94 1.42 2.71
CA TYR A 74 0.12 0.92 3.81
C TYR A 74 -0.59 -0.39 3.45
N GLU A 75 -0.98 -1.13 4.49
CA GLU A 75 -1.85 -2.31 4.39
C GLU A 75 -3.26 -1.91 4.85
N MET A 76 -4.30 -2.48 4.22
CA MET A 76 -5.67 -2.36 4.72
C MET A 76 -5.95 -3.47 5.73
N ILE A 77 -6.40 -3.11 6.92
CA ILE A 77 -6.92 -4.02 7.93
C ILE A 77 -8.31 -4.47 7.45
N PRO A 78 -8.54 -5.79 7.28
CA PRO A 78 -9.86 -6.25 6.88
C PRO A 78 -10.90 -5.96 7.97
N TRP A 79 -12.02 -5.36 7.58
CA TRP A 79 -13.14 -5.03 8.48
C TRP A 79 -13.70 -6.25 9.25
N TRP A 80 -13.55 -7.47 8.72
CA TRP A 80 -13.99 -8.68 9.42
C TRP A 80 -13.07 -9.10 10.57
N ASN A 81 -11.88 -8.51 10.73
CA ASN A 81 -11.04 -8.77 11.91
C ASN A 81 -11.72 -8.29 13.21
N GLU A 82 -12.65 -7.34 13.15
CA GLU A 82 -13.41 -6.86 14.30
C GLU A 82 -14.63 -7.75 14.65
N LEU A 83 -14.94 -8.76 13.82
CA LEU A 83 -16.06 -9.69 14.04
C LEU A 83 -15.68 -10.92 14.88
N VAL A 84 -14.45 -10.99 15.39
CA VAL A 84 -13.90 -12.11 16.18
C VAL A 84 -13.98 -11.84 17.67
#